data_AF-A0A6L8M0H9-F1
#
_entry.id   AF-A0A6L8M0H9-F1
#
_cell.length_a   1.000
_cell.length_b   1.000
_cell.length_c   1.000
_cell.angle_alpha   90.00
_cell.angle_beta   90.00
_cell.angle_gamma   90.00
#
_symmetry.space_group_name_H-M   'P 1'
#
loop_
_entity.id
_entity.type
_entity.pdbx_description
1 polymer ?
#
loop_
_entity_poly.entity_id
_entity_poly.type
_entity_poly.pdbx_seq_one_letter_code
_entity_poly.pdbx_strand_id
1 'polypeptide(L)' 'MSEFTVEQLISAIRNADDLSDLKRMVGASEKEWGESSKRLAEIDRIGKKYGYDTDAMPWPDAERYKSLTAEQDAFESQYA' A
#
# COMPACT_ATOMS: atom_id res chain seq x y z
N MET A 1 -13.27 -9.04 7.06
CA MET A 1 -13.36 -8.85 5.60
C MET A 1 -14.80 -8.56 5.25
N SER A 2 -15.04 -7.56 4.40
CA SER A 2 -16.37 -7.33 3.84
C SER A 2 -16.47 -8.16 2.56
N GLU A 3 -17.26 -9.24 2.59
CA GLU A 3 -17.64 -9.94 1.36
C GLU A 3 -18.62 -9.04 0.61
N PHE A 4 -18.23 -8.55 -0.57
CA PHE A 4 -19.12 -7.77 -1.42
C PHE A 4 -20.03 -8.71 -2.21
N THR A 5 -21.34 -8.45 -2.19
CA THR A 5 -22.26 -9.12 -3.10
C THR A 5 -22.09 -8.58 -4.51
N VAL A 6 -22.50 -9.36 -5.51
CA VAL A 6 -22.48 -8.93 -6.93
C VAL A 6 -23.26 -7.62 -7.12
N GLU A 7 -24.35 -7.42 -6.40
CA GLU A 7 -25.14 -6.19 -6.45
C GLU A 7 -24.39 -4.98 -5.90
N GLN A 8 -23.61 -5.16 -4.82
CA GLN A 8 -22.77 -4.10 -4.25
C GLN A 8 -21.64 -3.71 -5.20
N LEU A 9 -21.03 -4.68 -5.89
CA LEU A 9 -20.01 -4.41 -6.92
C LEU A 9 -20.59 -3.68 -8.12
N ILE A 10 -21.76 -4.09 -8.62
CA ILE A 10 -22.44 -3.40 -9.72
C ILE A 10 -22.82 -1.97 -9.32
N SER A 11 -23.28 -1.77 -8.08
CA SER A 11 -23.60 -0.44 -7.57
C SER A 11 -22.35 0.45 -7.47
N ALA A 12 -21.24 -0.06 -6.95
CA ALA A 12 -19.98 0.67 -6.86
C ALA A 12 -19.46 1.07 -8.26
N ILE A 13 -19.50 0.16 -9.24
CA ILE A 13 -19.08 0.45 -10.63
C ILE A 13 -19.96 1.55 -11.25
N ARG A 14 -21.26 1.55 -10.98
CA ARG A 14 -22.19 2.55 -11.53
C ARG A 14 -22.04 3.93 -10.89
N ASN A 15 -21.58 3.99 -9.64
CA ASN A 15 -21.48 5.21 -8.86
C ASN A 15 -20.06 5.77 -8.78
N ALA A 16 -19.04 5.05 -9.27
CA ALA A 16 -17.67 5.52 -9.28
C ALA A 16 -17.44 6.48 -10.45
N ASP A 17 -16.92 7.67 -10.15
CA ASP A 17 -16.54 8.65 -11.17
C ASP A 17 -15.25 8.23 -11.90
N ASP A 18 -14.37 7.52 -11.19
CA ASP A 18 -13.15 6.93 -11.77
C ASP A 18 -12.73 5.62 -11.10
N LEU A 19 -11.66 5.02 -11.62
CA LEU A 19 -11.12 3.75 -11.13
C LEU A 19 -10.57 3.84 -9.70
N SER A 20 -10.06 5.00 -9.29
CA SER A 20 -9.52 5.23 -7.95
C SER A 20 -10.63 5.24 -6.91
N ASP A 21 -11.77 5.86 -7.22
CA ASP A 21 -12.96 5.84 -6.39
C ASP A 21 -13.54 4.43 -6.26
N LEU A 22 -13.60 3.68 -7.37
CA LEU A 22 -14.01 2.28 -7.33
C LEU A 22 -13.10 1.43 -6.42
N LYS A 23 -11.78 1.62 -6.51
CA LYS A 23 -10.80 0.94 -5.67
C LYS A 23 -10.95 1.27 -4.19
N ARG A 24 -11.27 2.52 -3.84
CA ARG A 24 -11.59 2.92 -2.46
C ARG A 24 -12.85 2.24 -1.94
N MET A 25 -13.91 2.18 -2.75
CA MET A 25 -15.18 1.57 -2.35
C MET A 25 -15.05 0.06 -2.11
N VAL A 26 -14.28 -0.64 -2.94
CA VAL A 26 -14.09 -2.10 -2.83
C VAL A 26 -12.97 -2.47 -1.84
N GLY A 27 -12.00 -1.56 -1.64
CA GLY A 27 -10.82 -1.80 -0.82
C GLY A 27 -9.79 -2.71 -1.49
N ALA A 28 -8.64 -2.83 -0.85
CA ALA A 28 -7.55 -3.67 -1.32
C ALA A 28 -7.88 -5.16 -1.17
N SER A 29 -7.43 -5.97 -2.13
CA SER A 29 -7.50 -7.44 -2.09
C SER A 29 -6.56 -8.02 -1.03
N GLU A 30 -6.78 -9.29 -0.63
CA GLU A 30 -5.87 -10.00 0.29
C GLU A 30 -4.43 -10.03 -0.21
N LYS A 31 -4.24 -10.16 -1.52
CA LYS A 31 -2.91 -10.14 -2.14
C LYS A 31 -2.23 -8.79 -1.95
N GLU A 32 -2.94 -7.69 -2.20
CA GLU A 32 -2.42 -6.33 -2.04
C GLU A 32 -2.13 -6.02 -0.56
N TRP A 33 -2.99 -6.45 0.37
CA TRP A 33 -2.72 -6.37 1.81
C TRP A 33 -1.49 -7.19 2.22
N GLY A 34 -1.32 -8.38 1.64
CA GLY A 34 -0.14 -9.20 1.86
C GLY A 34 1.14 -8.57 1.31
N GLU A 35 1.07 -7.90 0.16
CA GLU A 35 2.19 -7.14 -0.42
C GLU A 35 2.51 -5.90 0.42
N SER A 36 1.51 -5.16 0.89
CA SER A 36 1.70 -4.04 1.82
C SER A 36 2.36 -4.49 3.13
N SER A 37 1.90 -5.59 3.72
CA SER A 37 2.49 -6.16 4.93
C SER A 37 3.97 -6.53 4.74
N LYS A 38 4.33 -7.10 3.57
CA LYS A 38 5.73 -7.42 3.24
C LYS A 38 6.58 -6.17 3.07
N ARG A 39 6.06 -5.12 2.43
CA ARG A 39 6.77 -3.83 2.29
C ARG A 39 7.03 -3.20 3.65
N LEU A 40 6.01 -3.14 4.52
CA LEU A 40 6.16 -2.62 5.88
C LEU A 40 7.20 -3.40 6.71
N ALA A 41 7.18 -4.73 6.62
CA ALA A 41 8.18 -5.56 7.30
C ALA A 41 9.61 -5.29 6.81
N GLU A 42 9.78 -5.04 5.51
CA GLU A 42 11.08 -4.73 4.92
C GLU A 42 11.57 -3.32 5.29
N ILE A 43 10.68 -2.32 5.26
CA ILE A 43 10.95 -0.95 5.74
C ILE A 43 11.44 -1.00 7.19
N ASP A 44 10.72 -1.71 8.06
CA ASP A 44 11.07 -1.86 9.47
C ASP A 44 12.41 -2.60 9.64
N ARG A 45 12.68 -3.63 8.85
CA ARG A 45 13.96 -4.36 8.87
C ARG A 45 15.14 -3.46 8.53
N ILE A 46 15.02 -2.65 7.47
CA ILE A 46 16.09 -1.71 7.06
C ILE A 46 16.26 -0.62 8.11
N GLY A 47 15.16 -0.02 8.58
CA GLY A 47 15.17 1.02 9.62
C GLY A 47 15.78 0.54 10.94
N LYS A 48 15.47 -0.68 11.39
CA LYS A 48 16.08 -1.27 12.59
C LYS A 48 17.58 -1.55 12.44
N LYS A 49 18.04 -1.84 11.22
CA LYS A 49 19.44 -2.18 10.96
C LYS A 49 20.36 -0.95 10.99
N TYR A 50 19.89 0.18 10.47
CA TYR A 50 20.73 1.37 10.25
C TYR A 50 20.25 2.64 10.98
N GLY A 51 19.09 2.59 11.63
CA GLY A 51 18.35 3.77 12.08
C GLY A 51 17.34 4.23 11.03
N TYR A 52 16.35 5.02 11.43
CA TYR A 52 15.33 5.57 10.51
C TYR A 52 15.79 6.84 9.78
N ASP A 53 17.05 7.24 9.98
CA ASP A 53 17.68 8.34 9.25
C ASP A 53 18.27 7.81 7.93
N THR A 54 17.67 8.18 6.80
CA THR A 54 18.11 7.72 5.49
C THR A 54 19.48 8.26 5.08
N ASP A 55 19.94 9.37 5.65
CA ASP A 55 21.25 9.96 5.31
C ASP A 55 22.39 9.20 6.00
N ALA A 56 22.10 8.45 7.06
CA ALA A 56 23.03 7.58 7.76
C ALA A 56 23.11 6.15 7.16
N MET A 57 22.21 5.80 6.23
CA MET A 57 22.16 4.48 5.60
C MET A 57 23.18 4.35 4.46
N PRO A 58 23.75 3.16 4.21
CA PRO A 58 24.45 2.88 2.96
C PRO A 58 23.55 3.17 1.76
N TRP A 59 24.09 3.82 0.73
CA TRP A 59 23.31 4.28 -0.43
C TRP A 59 22.34 3.23 -1.02
N PRO A 60 22.73 1.96 -1.25
CA PRO A 60 21.79 0.96 -1.79
C PRO A 60 20.58 0.70 -0.87
N ASP A 61 20.81 0.68 0.45
CA ASP A 61 19.75 0.45 1.43
C ASP A 61 18.87 1.70 1.58
N ALA A 62 19.46 2.90 1.48
CA ALA A 62 18.72 4.17 1.50
C ALA A 62 17.76 4.28 0.30
N GLU A 63 18.24 3.97 -0.91
CA GLU A 63 17.41 3.96 -2.13
C GLU A 63 16.29 2.92 -2.02
N ARG A 64 16.61 1.73 -1.52
CA ARG A 64 15.61 0.67 -1.33
C ARG A 64 14.54 1.09 -0.31
N TYR A 65 14.95 1.68 0.81
CA TYR A 65 14.05 2.19 1.84
C TYR A 65 13.11 3.27 1.30
N LYS A 66 13.65 4.26 0.56
CA LYS A 66 12.87 5.33 -0.07
C LYS A 66 11.86 4.78 -1.08
N SER A 67 12.28 3.85 -1.95
CA SER A 67 11.38 3.20 -2.91
C SER A 67 10.22 2.49 -2.22
N LEU A 68 10.50 1.67 -1.21
CA LEU A 68 9.48 0.92 -0.49
C LEU A 68 8.51 1.84 0.27
N THR A 69 9.03 2.93 0.85
CA THR A 69 8.20 3.93 1.55
C THR A 69 7.26 4.61 0.57
N ALA A 70 7.76 5.09 -0.58
CA ALA A 70 6.92 5.70 -1.61
C ALA A 70 5.86 4.73 -2.17
N GLU A 71 6.21 3.46 -2.35
CA GLU A 71 5.26 2.41 -2.76
C GLU A 71 4.17 2.16 -1.71
N GLN A 72 4.51 2.24 -0.42
CA GLN A 72 3.57 2.08 0.68
C GLN A 72 2.67 3.32 0.81
N ASP A 73 3.22 4.53 0.73
CA ASP A 73 2.46 5.78 0.74
C ASP A 73 1.44 5.84 -0.41
N ALA A 74 1.82 5.37 -1.60
CA ALA A 74 0.91 5.28 -2.74
C ALA A 74 -0.24 4.29 -2.49
N PHE A 75 0.05 3.17 -1.84
CA PHE A 75 -0.99 2.20 -1.46
C PHE A 75 -1.94 2.77 -0.40
N GLU A 76 -1.41 3.43 0.62
CA GLU A 76 -2.20 4.06 1.67
C GLU A 76 -3.05 5.21 1.11
N SER A 77 -2.50 6.06 0.24
CA SER A 77 -3.29 7.11 -0.43
C SER A 77 -4.46 6.58 -1.26
N GLN A 78 -4.38 5.33 -1.71
CA GLN A 78 -5.40 4.68 -2.52
C GLN A 78 -6.43 3.94 -1.67
N TYR A 79 -6.07 3.43 -0.49
CA TYR A 79 -6.91 2.49 0.27
C TYR A 79 -7.12 2.83 1.76
N ALA A 80 -6.42 3.82 2.32
CA ALA A 80 -6.56 4.31 3.70
C ALA A 80 -7.34 5.64 3.76
#